data_AF-A0A6B3AY80-F1
#
_entry.id   AF-A0A6B3AY80-F1
#
_cell.length_a   1.000
_cell.length_b   1.000
_cell.length_c   1.000
_cell.angle_alpha   90.00
_cell.angle_beta   90.00
_cell.angle_gamma   90.00
#
_symmetry.space_group_name_H-M   'P 1'
#
loop_
_entity.id
_entity.type
_entity.pdbx_description
1 polymer ?
#
loop_
_entity_poly.entity_id
_entity_poly.type
_entity_poly.pdbx_seq_one_letter_code
_entity_poly.pdbx_strand_id
1 'polypeptide(L)'
;MPASGQLRRFGSRRLARTLAVAGTGVAVAALPLFGASHAAAATPAAAPAAATAATVYPDNLDGWIRESLSVMAQHGIPGSYEGIHRNIIRESSGNPQAINLWDSNAAKGTPSKGLLQVIDPTFAAYHVPGTVYDPYDPVANITAACNYAADRYGSIDNVFGAY
;
A
#
# COMPACT_ATOMS: atom_id res chain seq x y z
N MET A 1 -1.97 55.35 7.28
CA MET A 1 -1.79 55.62 5.84
C MET A 1 -1.24 54.34 5.20
N PRO A 2 -1.93 53.73 4.22
CA PRO A 2 -1.87 52.29 3.94
C PRO A 2 -1.16 51.91 2.63
N ALA A 3 -0.81 50.63 2.50
CA ALA A 3 -0.79 49.86 1.24
C ALA A 3 -0.85 48.37 1.64
N SER A 4 -1.98 47.66 1.67
CA SER A 4 -2.97 47.34 0.62
C SER A 4 -2.33 46.70 -0.62
N GLY A 5 -2.18 45.37 -0.60
CA GLY A 5 -1.86 44.52 -1.75
C GLY A 5 -2.79 43.30 -1.75
N GLN A 6 -3.75 43.32 -2.67
CA GLN A 6 -4.96 42.50 -2.72
C GLN A 6 -4.73 41.00 -2.99
N LEU A 7 -5.46 40.15 -2.25
CA LEU A 7 -5.77 38.76 -2.59
C LEU A 7 -6.69 38.75 -3.83
N ARG A 8 -6.23 38.12 -4.93
CA ARG A 8 -7.07 37.94 -6.12
C ARG A 8 -7.93 36.68 -6.00
N ARG A 9 -9.23 36.92 -6.18
CA ARG A 9 -10.38 36.00 -6.14
C ARG A 9 -10.37 34.94 -7.24
N PHE A 10 -10.96 33.80 -6.87
CA PHE A 10 -11.87 32.90 -7.59
C PHE A 10 -11.98 32.99 -9.12
N GLY A 11 -11.87 31.83 -9.76
CA GLY A 11 -12.29 31.61 -11.13
C GLY A 11 -12.68 30.15 -11.38
N SER A 12 -13.82 29.70 -10.85
CA SER A 12 -14.48 28.48 -11.30
C SER A 12 -14.87 28.63 -12.77
N ARG A 13 -14.28 27.83 -13.66
CA ARG A 13 -14.73 27.71 -15.05
C ARG A 13 -15.22 26.28 -15.29
N ARG A 14 -16.53 26.08 -15.08
CA ARG A 14 -17.28 25.00 -15.72
C ARG A 14 -17.44 25.39 -17.19
N LEU A 15 -16.95 24.57 -18.11
CA LEU A 15 -17.35 24.61 -19.51
C LEU A 15 -18.05 23.29 -19.82
N ALA A 16 -19.36 23.44 -20.05
CA ALA A 16 -20.23 22.46 -20.65
C ALA A 16 -20.06 22.45 -22.19
N ARG A 17 -20.75 21.48 -22.81
CA ARG A 17 -20.99 21.25 -24.26
C ARG A 17 -19.98 20.30 -24.90
N THR A 18 -20.38 19.28 -25.68
CA THR A 18 -21.57 19.21 -26.55
C THR A 18 -21.87 17.76 -26.91
N LEU A 19 -23.16 17.39 -26.92
CA LEU A 19 -23.70 16.29 -27.71
C LEU A 19 -23.59 16.66 -29.20
N ALA A 20 -23.27 15.68 -30.05
CA ALA A 20 -23.62 15.71 -31.47
C ALA A 20 -24.36 14.42 -31.84
N VAL A 21 -25.41 14.61 -32.63
CA VAL A 21 -26.51 13.72 -32.97
C VAL A 21 -26.39 13.28 -34.44
N ALA A 22 -26.99 12.12 -34.73
CA ALA A 22 -27.54 11.66 -36.02
C ALA A 22 -26.58 11.35 -37.20
N GLY A 23 -26.54 10.07 -37.54
CA GLY A 23 -26.47 9.60 -38.91
C GLY A 23 -27.64 8.64 -39.16
N THR A 24 -28.67 9.10 -39.86
CA THR A 24 -29.80 8.30 -40.35
C THR A 24 -29.38 7.53 -41.60
N GLY A 25 -29.39 6.20 -41.53
CA GLY A 25 -29.34 5.31 -42.68
C GLY A 25 -30.46 4.29 -42.62
N VAL A 26 -31.53 4.51 -43.40
CA VAL A 26 -32.61 3.54 -43.63
C VAL A 26 -32.50 3.05 -45.07
N ALA A 27 -32.45 1.72 -45.25
CA ALA A 27 -32.90 0.95 -46.43
C ALA A 27 -32.33 -0.47 -46.31
N VAL A 28 -32.98 -1.60 -46.57
CA VAL A 28 -34.33 -2.01 -46.99
C VAL A 28 -34.45 -3.48 -46.55
N ALA A 29 -35.64 -3.91 -46.12
CA ALA A 29 -35.93 -5.29 -45.77
C ALA A 29 -35.99 -6.18 -47.03
N ALA A 30 -35.24 -7.29 -47.02
CA ALA A 30 -35.46 -8.43 -47.90
C ALA A 30 -35.30 -9.72 -47.07
N LEU A 31 -36.42 -10.39 -46.81
CA LEU A 31 -36.46 -11.74 -46.24
C LEU A 31 -36.26 -12.76 -47.38
N PRO A 32 -35.50 -13.82 -47.12
CA PRO A 32 -35.98 -15.15 -47.48
C PRO A 32 -35.98 -16.11 -46.29
N LEU A 33 -36.94 -17.02 -46.39
CA LEU A 33 -37.28 -18.11 -45.49
C LEU A 33 -36.10 -19.06 -45.19
N PHE A 34 -36.05 -19.46 -43.91
CA PHE A 34 -35.51 -20.70 -43.34
C PHE A 34 -34.16 -21.25 -43.83
N GLY A 35 -33.16 -21.11 -42.96
CA GLY A 35 -31.97 -21.93 -42.90
C GLY A 35 -31.24 -21.64 -41.59
N ALA A 36 -31.64 -22.30 -40.50
CA ALA A 36 -31.00 -22.16 -39.19
C ALA A 36 -29.59 -22.77 -39.23
N SER A 37 -28.62 -21.98 -39.69
CA SER A 37 -27.21 -22.25 -39.46
C SER A 37 -26.77 -21.33 -38.32
N HIS A 38 -26.42 -21.92 -37.18
CA HIS A 38 -26.01 -21.19 -35.99
C HIS A 38 -24.70 -20.43 -36.29
N ALA A 39 -24.80 -19.13 -36.56
CA ALA A 39 -23.65 -18.24 -36.56
C ALA A 39 -23.23 -18.02 -35.10
N ALA A 40 -22.28 -18.84 -34.63
CA ALA A 40 -21.59 -18.60 -33.37
C ALA A 40 -20.78 -17.30 -33.51
N ALA A 41 -21.24 -16.23 -32.85
CA ALA A 41 -20.42 -15.05 -32.64
C ALA A 41 -19.20 -15.48 -31.82
N ALA A 42 -18.03 -15.55 -32.46
CA ALA A 42 -16.77 -15.80 -31.79
C ALA A 42 -16.54 -14.65 -30.79
N THR A 43 -16.72 -14.95 -29.50
CA THR A 43 -16.26 -14.09 -28.41
C THR A 43 -14.76 -13.88 -28.60
N PRO A 44 -14.24 -12.63 -28.69
CA PRO A 44 -12.80 -12.44 -28.62
C PRO A 44 -12.34 -12.99 -27.26
N ALA A 45 -11.56 -14.06 -27.30
CA ALA A 45 -10.92 -14.60 -26.12
C ALA A 45 -10.09 -13.48 -25.50
N ALA A 46 -10.48 -13.04 -24.30
CA ALA A 46 -9.67 -12.12 -23.52
C ALA A 46 -8.28 -12.74 -23.39
N ALA A 47 -7.27 -12.01 -23.86
CA ALA A 47 -5.87 -12.42 -23.70
C ALA A 47 -5.63 -12.75 -22.22
N PRO A 48 -4.97 -13.87 -21.89
CA PRO A 48 -4.65 -14.18 -20.50
C PRO A 48 -3.89 -12.98 -19.93
N ALA A 49 -4.42 -12.41 -18.85
CA ALA A 49 -3.73 -11.38 -18.10
C ALA A 49 -2.34 -11.93 -17.77
N ALA A 50 -1.30 -11.28 -18.31
CA ALA A 50 0.07 -11.67 -18.05
C ALA A 50 0.26 -11.69 -16.53
N ALA A 51 0.50 -12.87 -15.97
CA ALA A 51 0.81 -13.02 -14.56
C ALA A 51 2.06 -12.19 -14.30
N THR A 52 1.92 -11.12 -13.51
CA THR A 52 3.04 -10.31 -13.07
C THR A 52 4.01 -11.23 -12.37
N ALA A 53 5.24 -11.33 -12.87
CA ALA A 53 6.28 -12.09 -12.19
C ALA A 53 6.42 -11.56 -10.76
N ALA A 54 6.33 -12.44 -9.77
CA ALA A 54 6.51 -12.05 -8.37
C ALA A 54 7.93 -11.49 -8.19
N THR A 55 8.02 -10.26 -7.71
CA THR A 55 9.31 -9.69 -7.29
C THR A 55 9.86 -10.55 -6.16
N VAL A 56 11.06 -11.08 -6.34
CA VAL A 56 11.76 -11.86 -5.30
C VAL A 56 12.67 -10.92 -4.52
N TYR A 57 12.47 -10.86 -3.21
CA TYR A 57 13.35 -10.15 -2.29
C TYR A 57 14.35 -11.15 -1.68
N PRO A 58 15.62 -10.77 -1.48
CA PRO A 58 16.57 -11.63 -0.79
C PRO A 58 16.18 -11.77 0.69
N ASP A 59 16.45 -12.94 1.28
CA ASP A 59 16.17 -13.20 2.69
C ASP A 59 17.28 -12.61 3.59
N ASN A 60 17.30 -11.29 3.70
CA ASN A 60 18.22 -10.53 4.54
C ASN A 60 17.63 -9.15 4.85
N LEU A 61 18.30 -8.39 5.72
CA LEU A 61 17.84 -7.07 6.17
C LEU A 61 17.44 -6.13 5.03
N ASP A 62 18.26 -6.04 3.99
CA ASP A 62 18.00 -5.18 2.84
C ASP A 62 16.75 -5.63 2.05
N GLY A 63 16.60 -6.95 1.85
CA GLY A 63 15.42 -7.51 1.20
C GLY A 63 14.14 -7.33 2.02
N TRP A 64 14.19 -7.59 3.34
CA TRP A 64 13.04 -7.42 4.23
C TRP A 64 12.56 -5.96 4.27
N ILE A 65 13.47 -4.98 4.27
CA ILE A 65 13.10 -3.57 4.21
C ILE A 65 12.44 -3.23 2.87
N ARG A 66 13.01 -3.69 1.75
CA ARG A 66 12.44 -3.40 0.42
C ARG A 66 11.09 -4.08 0.20
N GLU A 67 10.93 -5.30 0.70
CA GLU A 67 9.66 -6.00 0.68
C GLU A 67 8.62 -5.23 1.50
N SER A 68 8.99 -4.82 2.72
CA SER A 68 8.11 -4.02 3.58
C SER A 68 7.72 -2.70 2.91
N LEU A 69 8.66 -1.99 2.26
CA LEU A 69 8.35 -0.78 1.49
C LEU A 69 7.36 -1.05 0.35
N SER A 70 7.45 -2.21 -0.30
CA SER A 70 6.50 -2.60 -1.35
C SER A 70 5.09 -2.86 -0.81
N VAL A 71 4.99 -3.46 0.38
CA VAL A 71 3.72 -3.67 1.09
C VAL A 71 3.18 -2.32 1.57
N MET A 72 4.00 -1.51 2.23
CA MET A 72 3.65 -0.17 2.70
C MET A 72 3.09 0.70 1.57
N ALA A 73 3.71 0.68 0.39
CA ALA A 73 3.24 1.41 -0.77
C ALA A 73 1.83 0.98 -1.22
N GLN A 74 1.51 -0.32 -1.18
CA GLN A 74 0.17 -0.84 -1.52
C GLN A 74 -0.90 -0.37 -0.52
N HIS A 75 -0.51 -0.12 0.74
CA HIS A 75 -1.40 0.28 1.81
C HIS A 75 -1.37 1.80 2.12
N GLY A 76 -0.59 2.58 1.37
CA GLY A 76 -0.47 4.03 1.58
C GLY A 76 0.27 4.41 2.87
N ILE A 77 1.12 3.53 3.39
CA ILE A 77 1.92 3.76 4.59
C ILE A 77 3.23 4.46 4.18
N PRO A 78 3.49 5.70 4.65
CA PRO A 78 4.72 6.42 4.33
C PRO A 78 5.94 5.87 5.07
N GLY A 79 7.10 5.94 4.41
CA GLY A 79 8.41 5.66 5.00
C GLY A 79 9.53 5.55 3.97
N SER A 80 10.76 5.70 4.42
CA SER A 80 11.97 5.49 3.61
C SER A 80 12.80 4.30 4.09
N TYR A 81 13.63 3.75 3.20
CA TYR A 81 14.57 2.68 3.53
C TYR A 81 15.48 3.09 4.70
N GLU A 82 16.00 4.32 4.67
CA GLU A 82 16.93 4.89 5.64
C GLU A 82 16.26 5.16 6.98
N GLY A 83 15.00 5.59 6.96
CA GLY A 83 14.15 5.70 8.14
C GLY A 83 14.00 4.35 8.83
N ILE A 84 13.60 3.33 8.08
CA ILE A 84 13.44 1.97 8.61
C ILE A 84 14.76 1.42 9.12
N HIS A 85 15.80 1.40 8.28
CA HIS A 85 17.12 0.86 8.59
C HIS A 85 17.71 1.50 9.85
N ARG A 86 17.67 2.83 9.98
CA ARG A 86 18.18 3.55 11.17
C ARG A 86 17.49 3.09 12.44
N ASN A 87 16.17 2.95 12.42
CA ASN A 87 15.42 2.51 13.60
C ASN A 87 15.75 1.04 13.92
N ILE A 88 15.80 0.15 12.91
CA ILE A 88 16.15 -1.27 13.12
C ILE A 88 17.51 -1.44 13.79
N ILE A 89 18.53 -0.71 13.32
CA ILE A 89 19.87 -0.84 13.87
C ILE A 89 19.92 -0.40 15.34
N ARG A 90 19.16 0.64 15.71
CA ARG A 90 19.05 1.08 17.11
C ARG A 90 18.29 0.07 17.98
N GLU A 91 17.20 -0.49 17.47
CA GLU A 91 16.31 -1.36 18.24
C GLU A 91 16.87 -2.78 18.45
N SER A 92 17.45 -3.37 17.40
CA SER A 92 17.77 -4.80 17.39
C SER A 92 19.14 -5.13 16.80
N SER A 93 19.88 -4.12 16.32
CA SER A 93 21.09 -4.34 15.51
C SER A 93 20.85 -5.25 14.29
N GLY A 94 19.61 -5.27 13.77
CA GLY A 94 19.22 -6.13 12.64
C GLY A 94 18.85 -7.57 13.01
N ASN A 95 18.68 -7.89 14.30
CA ASN A 95 18.29 -9.23 14.75
C ASN A 95 16.75 -9.39 14.74
N PRO A 96 16.17 -10.20 13.83
CA PRO A 96 14.73 -10.41 13.78
C PRO A 96 14.18 -11.22 14.96
N GLN A 97 15.04 -11.88 15.73
CA GLN A 97 14.66 -12.65 16.92
C GLN A 97 14.93 -11.89 18.23
N ALA A 98 15.18 -10.58 18.17
CA ALA A 98 15.39 -9.76 19.35
C ALA A 98 14.14 -9.74 20.25
N ILE A 99 14.34 -9.85 21.56
CA ILE A 99 13.29 -9.78 22.58
C ILE A 99 13.78 -9.04 23.81
N ASN A 100 12.97 -8.12 24.32
CA ASN A 100 13.21 -7.43 25.59
C ASN A 100 12.45 -8.12 26.73
N LEU A 101 13.16 -8.60 27.75
CA LEU A 101 12.59 -9.30 28.90
C LEU A 101 12.73 -8.56 30.25
N TRP A 102 13.24 -7.33 30.24
CA TRP A 102 13.62 -6.63 31.48
C TRP A 102 12.76 -5.40 31.78
N ASP A 103 11.93 -4.95 30.85
CA ASP A 103 11.11 -3.74 31.01
C ASP A 103 9.71 -4.01 31.61
N SER A 104 8.92 -2.94 31.74
CA SER A 104 7.57 -3.04 32.30
C SER A 104 6.58 -3.80 31.40
N ASN A 105 6.85 -3.91 30.10
CA ASN A 105 6.01 -4.63 29.16
C ASN A 105 6.28 -6.14 29.28
N ALA A 106 7.55 -6.53 29.43
CA ALA A 106 7.94 -7.89 29.75
C ALA A 106 7.33 -8.35 31.08
N ALA A 107 7.36 -7.50 32.12
CA ALA A 107 6.70 -7.79 33.40
C ALA A 107 5.17 -7.97 33.28
N LYS A 108 4.54 -7.34 32.29
CA LYS A 108 3.11 -7.48 31.96
C LYS A 108 2.83 -8.65 31.00
N GLY A 109 3.84 -9.40 30.57
CA GLY A 109 3.68 -10.54 29.66
C GLY A 109 3.57 -10.17 28.18
N THR A 110 3.84 -8.92 27.79
CA THR A 110 3.82 -8.45 26.39
C THR A 110 5.18 -7.86 26.02
N PRO A 111 6.27 -8.65 26.05
CA PRO A 111 7.61 -8.13 25.75
C PRO A 111 7.69 -7.56 24.33
N SER A 112 8.55 -6.57 24.15
CA SER A 112 8.91 -6.05 22.81
C SER A 112 9.71 -7.07 22.01
N LYS A 113 9.41 -7.21 20.71
CA LYS A 113 9.94 -8.28 19.84
C LYS A 113 10.34 -7.79 18.45
N GLY A 114 11.25 -8.52 17.84
CA GLY A 114 11.62 -8.38 16.44
C GLY A 114 12.48 -7.16 16.13
N LEU A 115 12.58 -6.85 14.84
CA LEU A 115 13.52 -5.85 14.30
C LEU A 115 13.30 -4.45 14.86
N LEU A 116 12.04 -4.06 15.09
CA LEU A 116 11.64 -2.75 15.60
C LEU A 116 11.02 -2.80 17.00
N GLN A 117 11.25 -3.90 17.74
CA GLN A 117 10.87 -4.01 19.15
C GLN A 117 9.38 -3.67 19.43
N VAL A 118 8.49 -4.17 18.58
CA VAL A 118 7.04 -3.98 18.70
C VAL A 118 6.46 -4.95 19.74
N ILE A 119 5.57 -4.48 20.61
CA ILE A 119 4.81 -5.32 21.54
C ILE A 119 3.59 -5.96 20.87
N ASP A 120 3.17 -7.14 21.32
CA ASP A 120 2.04 -7.89 20.77
C ASP A 120 0.74 -7.08 20.56
N PRO A 121 0.24 -6.27 21.51
CA PRO A 121 -0.98 -5.50 21.30
C PRO A 121 -0.83 -4.43 20.21
N THR A 122 0.35 -3.82 20.07
CA THR A 122 0.62 -2.86 18.99
C THR A 122 0.73 -3.57 17.66
N PHE A 123 1.42 -4.72 17.60
CA PHE A 123 1.50 -5.53 16.39
C PHE A 123 0.10 -5.94 15.92
N ALA A 124 -0.75 -6.45 16.82
CA ALA A 124 -2.11 -6.84 16.49
C ALA A 124 -2.96 -5.66 15.97
N ALA A 125 -2.82 -4.48 16.56
CA ALA A 125 -3.60 -3.30 16.16
C ALA A 125 -3.15 -2.70 14.81
N TYR A 126 -1.86 -2.81 14.49
CA TYR A 126 -1.25 -2.18 13.31
C TYR A 126 -0.76 -3.18 12.26
N HIS A 127 -1.08 -4.46 12.42
CA HIS A 127 -0.79 -5.51 11.45
C HIS A 127 -1.35 -5.12 10.07
N VAL A 128 -0.55 -5.34 9.03
CA VAL A 128 -0.94 -4.98 7.67
C VAL A 128 -1.34 -6.26 6.92
N PRO A 129 -2.58 -6.33 6.41
CA PRO A 129 -3.06 -7.49 5.67
C PRO A 129 -2.13 -7.85 4.52
N GLY A 130 -1.90 -9.15 4.30
CA GLY A 130 -0.97 -9.65 3.28
C GLY A 130 0.43 -9.98 3.83
N THR A 131 0.73 -9.61 5.07
CA THR A 131 1.93 -10.07 5.80
C THR A 131 1.58 -11.20 6.77
N VAL A 132 2.59 -11.98 7.18
CA VAL A 132 2.43 -13.05 8.18
C VAL A 132 1.95 -12.45 9.51
N TYR A 133 1.09 -13.17 10.24
CA TYR A 133 0.66 -12.75 11.58
C TYR A 133 1.64 -13.26 12.65
N ASP A 134 2.88 -12.78 12.60
CA ASP A 134 3.94 -13.10 13.56
C ASP A 134 4.82 -11.86 13.80
N PRO A 135 4.95 -11.36 15.05
CA PRO A 135 5.82 -10.22 15.35
C PRO A 135 7.32 -10.51 15.16
N TYR A 136 7.74 -11.78 14.99
CA TYR A 136 9.13 -12.12 14.64
C TYR A 136 9.39 -12.22 13.14
N ASP A 137 8.34 -12.25 12.31
CA ASP A 137 8.49 -12.17 10.87
C ASP A 137 9.05 -10.78 10.50
N PRO A 138 10.20 -10.70 9.79
CA PRO A 138 10.87 -9.44 9.51
C PRO A 138 9.96 -8.43 8.79
N VAL A 139 9.22 -8.88 7.78
CA VAL A 139 8.40 -8.03 6.94
C VAL A 139 7.16 -7.57 7.70
N ALA A 140 6.49 -8.47 8.41
CA ALA A 140 5.34 -8.13 9.24
C ALA A 140 5.71 -7.17 10.37
N ASN A 141 6.84 -7.40 11.05
CA ASN A 141 7.33 -6.54 12.14
C ASN A 141 7.63 -5.13 11.63
N ILE A 142 8.39 -5.01 10.53
CA ILE A 142 8.72 -3.72 9.92
C ILE A 142 7.45 -2.99 9.49
N THR A 143 6.57 -3.69 8.76
CA THR A 143 5.37 -3.09 8.18
C THR A 143 4.39 -2.62 9.27
N ALA A 144 4.18 -3.41 10.33
CA ALA A 144 3.33 -3.03 11.45
C ALA A 144 3.91 -1.85 12.24
N ALA A 145 5.22 -1.83 12.49
CA ALA A 145 5.87 -0.70 13.17
C ALA A 145 5.79 0.59 12.35
N CYS A 146 5.94 0.52 11.03
CA CYS A 146 5.80 1.67 10.14
C CYS A 146 4.36 2.17 10.08
N ASN A 147 3.37 1.27 10.09
CA ASN A 147 1.96 1.63 10.15
C ASN A 147 1.64 2.38 11.46
N TYR A 148 2.13 1.87 12.59
CA TYR A 148 2.06 2.59 13.88
C TYR A 148 2.76 3.96 13.82
N ALA A 149 3.96 4.03 13.25
CA ALA A 149 4.70 5.28 13.14
C ALA A 149 4.00 6.30 12.24
N ALA A 150 3.35 5.85 11.17
CA ALA A 150 2.55 6.70 10.30
C ALA A 150 1.36 7.32 11.04
N ASP A 151 0.62 6.52 11.82
CA ASP A 151 -0.51 7.01 12.61
C ASP A 151 -0.08 7.99 13.72
N ARG A 152 1.06 7.73 14.38
CA ARG A 152 1.51 8.52 15.54
C ARG A 152 2.38 9.72 15.19
N TYR A 153 3.20 9.60 14.16
CA TYR A 153 4.26 10.55 13.81
C TYR A 153 4.24 10.98 12.33
N GLY A 154 3.30 10.46 11.54
CA GLY A 154 3.18 10.75 10.10
C GLY A 154 4.11 9.93 9.20
N SER A 155 5.20 9.37 9.73
CA SER A 155 6.10 8.43 9.03
C SER A 155 7.12 7.86 10.02
N ILE A 156 7.65 6.67 9.73
CA ILE A 156 8.85 6.12 10.40
C ILE A 156 10.07 7.07 10.29
N ASP A 157 10.10 7.94 9.28
CA ASP A 157 11.18 8.90 9.07
C ASP A 157 11.27 9.93 10.20
N ASN A 158 10.13 10.21 10.85
CA ASN A 158 9.99 11.16 11.95
C ASN A 158 10.27 10.52 13.32
N VAL A 159 10.67 9.25 13.37
CA VAL A 159 11.03 8.53 14.60
C VAL A 159 12.54 8.64 14.83
N PHE A 160 12.90 9.23 15.97
CA PHE A 160 14.30 9.49 16.35
C PHE A 160 14.75 8.76 17.63
N GLY A 161 13.81 8.24 18.43
CA GLY A 161 14.07 7.52 19.69
C GLY A 161 13.60 6.07 19.62
N ALA A 162 13.98 5.29 20.63
CA ALA A 162 13.56 3.89 20.73
C ALA A 162 12.06 3.74 20.99
N TYR A 163 11.51 2.60 20.57
CA TYR A 163 10.10 2.25 20.77
C TYR A 163 9.78 1.88 22.23
#